data_AF-A0A7L0XXW4-F1
#
_entry.id   AF-A0A7L0XXW4-F1
#
_cell.length_a   1.000
_cell.length_b   1.000
_cell.length_c   1.000
_cell.angle_alpha   90.00
_cell.angle_beta   90.00
_cell.angle_gamma   90.00
#
_symmetry.space_group_name_H-M   'P 1'
#
loop_
_entity.id
_entity.type
_entity.pdbx_description
1 polymer ?
#
loop_
_entity_poly.entity_id
_entity_poly.type
_entity_poly.pdbx_seq_one_letter_code
_entity_poly.pdbx_strand_id
1 'polypeptide(L)' 'MLGSHLGQAIDGQECVLRMNHAPTAGYEEDVGARNTIRVVSHTSVPLLLRNQPYFFQQSQETLYIIWGPAKKLNRE' A
#
# COMPACT_ATOMS: atom_id res chain seq x y z
N MET A 1 -7.48 13.88 0.46
CA MET A 1 -6.60 13.64 1.63
C MET A 1 -5.65 14.81 1.87
N LEU A 2 -5.14 15.47 0.83
CA LEU A 2 -4.23 16.60 1.04
C LEU A 2 -4.84 17.70 1.93
N GLY A 3 -4.09 18.18 2.91
CA GLY A 3 -4.51 19.19 3.89
C GLY A 3 -5.49 18.68 4.95
N SER A 4 -5.58 17.37 5.16
CA SER A 4 -6.44 16.78 6.19
C SER A 4 -5.76 16.65 7.54
N HIS A 5 -4.42 16.60 7.57
CA HIS A 5 -3.60 16.43 8.78
C HIS A 5 -4.01 15.20 9.63
N LEU A 6 -4.55 14.16 8.98
CA LEU A 6 -5.06 12.96 9.66
C LEU A 6 -3.98 11.90 9.91
N GLY A 7 -2.73 12.15 9.51
CA GLY A 7 -1.69 11.12 9.50
C GLY A 7 -1.45 10.46 10.85
N GLN A 8 -1.36 11.26 11.92
CA GLN A 8 -1.18 10.74 13.28
C GLN A 8 -2.38 9.92 13.76
N ALA A 9 -3.60 10.35 13.44
CA ALA A 9 -4.82 9.63 13.81
C ALA A 9 -4.93 8.28 13.09
N ILE A 10 -4.48 8.22 11.82
CA ILE A 10 -4.39 6.99 11.03
C ILE A 10 -3.33 6.05 11.62
N ASP A 11 -2.13 6.54 11.92
CA ASP A 11 -1.03 5.72 12.44
C ASP A 11 -1.32 5.14 13.83
N GLY A 12 -2.19 5.81 14.61
CA GLY A 12 -2.69 5.34 15.90
C GLY A 12 -3.67 4.16 15.83
N GLN A 13 -4.16 3.77 14.65
CA GLN A 13 -5.06 2.62 14.49
C GLN A 13 -4.30 1.30 14.55
N GLU A 14 -4.93 0.26 15.09
CA GLU A 14 -4.33 -1.10 15.16
C GLU A 14 -4.04 -1.68 13.77
N CYS A 15 -4.92 -1.40 12.80
CA CYS A 15 -4.80 -1.87 11.44
C CYS A 15 -5.02 -0.73 10.44
N VAL A 16 -4.03 -0.50 9.58
CA VAL A 16 -4.12 0.48 8.49
C VAL A 16 -4.11 -0.24 7.15
N LEU A 17 -5.19 -0.05 6.39
CA LEU A 17 -5.39 -0.66 5.07
C LEU A 17 -5.15 0.37 3.96
N ARG A 18 -4.32 0.04 2.98
CA ARG A 18 -3.99 0.90 1.83
C ARG A 18 -4.21 0.17 0.50
N MET A 19 -4.58 0.93 -0.53
CA MET A 19 -4.92 0.37 -1.84
C MET A 19 -3.80 0.58 -2.86
N ASN A 20 -3.54 -0.46 -3.66
CA ASN A 20 -2.71 -0.40 -4.86
C ASN A 20 -1.35 0.29 -4.61
N HIS A 21 -0.98 1.24 -5.48
CA HIS A 21 0.29 1.98 -5.45
C HIS A 21 0.20 3.32 -4.71
N ALA A 22 -0.84 3.54 -3.87
CA ALA A 22 -0.97 4.78 -3.12
C ALA A 22 0.24 5.00 -2.19
N PRO A 23 1.02 6.08 -2.36
CA PRO A 23 2.20 6.34 -1.54
C PRO A 23 1.83 6.94 -0.19
N THR A 24 2.75 6.79 0.76
CA THR A 24 2.80 7.52 2.02
C THR A 24 3.97 8.50 2.07
N ALA A 25 5.08 8.17 1.40
CA ALA A 25 6.27 9.00 1.38
C ALA A 25 5.99 10.37 0.78
N GLY A 26 6.26 11.43 1.54
CA GLY A 26 5.97 12.81 1.17
C GLY A 26 4.52 13.26 1.42
N TYR A 27 3.70 12.42 2.06
CA TYR A 27 2.30 12.69 2.40
C TYR A 27 1.95 12.30 3.84
N GLU A 28 2.95 12.00 4.67
CA GLU A 28 2.78 11.40 5.99
C GLU A 28 1.90 12.25 6.91
N GLU A 29 1.99 13.57 6.81
CA GLU A 29 1.14 14.50 7.57
C GLU A 29 -0.35 14.25 7.34
N ASP A 30 -0.73 13.95 6.10
CA ASP A 30 -2.12 13.78 5.72
C ASP A 30 -2.60 12.33 5.81
N VAL A 31 -1.73 11.37 5.49
CA VAL A 31 -2.13 9.97 5.31
C VAL A 31 -1.41 8.97 6.21
N GLY A 32 -0.47 9.42 7.04
CA GLY A 32 0.32 8.58 7.93
C GLY A 32 1.38 7.75 7.20
N ALA A 33 2.29 7.16 7.96
CA ALA A 33 3.34 6.29 7.43
C ALA A 33 3.00 4.79 7.56
N ARG A 34 2.12 4.42 8.49
CA ARG A 34 1.83 3.01 8.83
C ARG A 34 1.07 2.31 7.71
N ASN A 35 1.39 1.05 7.47
CA ASN A 35 0.67 0.21 6.53
C ASN A 35 0.69 -1.25 7.00
N THR A 36 -0.46 -1.75 7.43
CA THR A 36 -0.61 -3.13 7.91
C THR A 36 -1.01 -4.06 6.76
N ILE A 37 -1.99 -3.65 5.95
CA ILE A 37 -2.50 -4.44 4.83
C ILE A 37 -2.51 -3.58 3.57
N ARG A 38 -1.96 -4.11 2.47
CA ARG A 38 -2.07 -3.49 1.15
C ARG A 38 -2.81 -4.39 0.18
N VAL A 39 -4.01 -3.96 -0.22
CA VAL A 39 -4.81 -4.68 -1.22
C VAL A 39 -4.50 -4.13 -2.60
N VAL A 40 -4.09 -4.99 -3.52
CA VAL A 40 -3.51 -4.62 -4.81
C VAL A 40 -4.24 -5.33 -5.94
N SER A 41 -4.77 -4.58 -6.90
CA SER A 41 -5.25 -5.15 -8.16
C SER A 41 -4.06 -5.69 -8.98
N HIS A 42 -4.25 -6.80 -9.69
CA HIS A 42 -3.27 -7.37 -10.62
C HIS A 42 -2.73 -6.33 -11.62
N THR A 43 -3.55 -5.36 -12.03
CA THR A 43 -3.13 -4.27 -12.92
C THR A 43 -2.13 -3.30 -12.29
N SER A 44 -2.12 -3.19 -10.96
CA SER A 44 -1.20 -2.32 -10.21
C SER A 44 0.09 -3.02 -9.80
N VAL A 45 0.17 -4.35 -9.83
CA VAL A 45 1.38 -5.10 -9.47
C VAL A 45 2.62 -4.63 -10.25
N PRO A 46 2.56 -4.40 -11.59
CA PRO A 46 3.72 -3.88 -12.33
C PRO A 46 4.21 -2.51 -11.82
N LEU A 47 3.31 -1.67 -11.27
CA LEU A 47 3.67 -0.35 -10.74
C LEU A 47 4.43 -0.48 -9.41
N LEU A 48 4.03 -1.42 -8.55
CA LEU A 48 4.76 -1.71 -7.31
C LEU A 48 6.16 -2.27 -7.63
N LEU A 49 6.25 -3.14 -8.64
CA LEU A 49 7.52 -3.73 -9.07
C LEU A 49 8.51 -2.72 -9.69
N ARG A 50 8.04 -1.57 -10.17
CA ARG A 50 8.92 -0.47 -10.62
C ARG A 50 9.61 0.25 -9.46
N ASN A 51 9.04 0.18 -8.26
CA ASN A 51 9.61 0.79 -7.05
C ASN A 51 9.66 -0.24 -5.90
N GLN A 52 10.32 -1.36 -6.17
CA GLN A 52 10.44 -2.46 -5.20
C GLN A 52 11.06 -2.06 -3.87
N PRO A 53 12.13 -1.23 -3.81
CA PRO A 53 12.71 -0.83 -2.54
C PRO A 53 11.69 -0.16 -1.60
N TYR A 54 10.89 0.75 -2.15
CA TYR A 54 9.84 1.43 -1.39
C TYR A 54 8.74 0.46 -0.94
N PHE A 55 8.19 -0.32 -1.87
CA PHE A 55 7.03 -1.14 -1.57
C PHE A 55 7.35 -2.45 -0.83
N PHE A 56 8.55 -3.02 -0.93
CA PHE A 56 8.85 -4.35 -0.36
C PHE A 56 10.04 -4.42 0.58
N GLN A 57 10.95 -3.43 0.59
CA GLN A 57 12.09 -3.45 1.53
C GLN A 57 11.83 -2.60 2.79
N GLN A 58 11.16 -1.46 2.67
CA GLN A 58 10.81 -0.61 3.83
C GLN A 58 9.60 -1.12 4.63
N SER A 59 8.83 -2.05 4.08
CA SER A 59 7.50 -2.45 4.56
C SER A 59 7.46 -3.89 5.07
N GLN A 60 8.51 -4.34 5.78
CA GLN A 60 8.68 -5.75 6.18
C GLN A 60 7.48 -6.34 6.96
N GLU A 61 6.63 -5.50 7.55
CA GLU A 61 5.42 -5.89 8.29
C GLU A 61 4.10 -5.73 7.52
N THR A 62 4.13 -5.33 6.24
CA THR A 62 2.91 -5.19 5.42
C THR A 62 2.48 -6.54 4.82
N LEU A 63 1.23 -6.94 5.09
CA LEU A 63 0.57 -8.03 4.36
C LEU A 63 0.05 -7.53 2.99
N TYR A 64 0.45 -8.21 1.92
CA TYR A 64 -0.02 -7.93 0.57
C TYR A 64 -1.13 -8.89 0.15
N ILE A 65 -2.29 -8.36 -0.23
CA ILE A 65 -3.39 -9.13 -0.83
C ILE A 65 -3.51 -8.73 -2.29
N ILE A 66 -3.18 -9.63 -3.22
CA ILE A 66 -3.26 -9.38 -4.65
C ILE A 66 -4.53 -10.02 -5.21
N TRP A 67 -5.33 -9.26 -5.98
CA TRP A 67 -6.58 -9.74 -6.55
C TRP A 67 -6.73 -9.36 -8.03
N GLY A 68 -7.50 -10.15 -8.77
CA GLY A 68 -7.68 -10.00 -10.21
C GLY A 68 -8.34 -11.23 -10.85
N PRO A 69 -8.64 -11.19 -12.16
CA PRO A 69 -9.18 -12.34 -12.86
C PRO A 69 -8.23 -13.55 -12.76
N ALA A 70 -8.76 -14.76 -12.58
CA ALA A 70 -7.94 -15.97 -12.43
C ALA A 70 -6.88 -16.14 -13.54
N LYS A 71 -7.26 -15.87 -14.80
CA LYS A 71 -6.34 -15.89 -15.96
C LYS A 71 -5.14 -14.93 -15.87
N LYS A 72 -5.21 -13.93 -15.01
CA LYS A 72 -4.16 -12.92 -14.79
C LYS A 72 -3.39 -13.12 -13.48
N LEU A 73 -3.84 -14.04 -12.65
CA LEU A 73 -3.19 -14.41 -11.38
C LEU A 73 -2.57 -15.81 -11.44
N ASN A 74 -3.03 -16.65 -12.37
CA ASN A 74 -2.47 -17.97 -12.58
C ASN A 74 -1.07 -17.87 -13.22
N ARG A 75 -0.24 -18.85 -12.88
CA ARG A 75 1.13 -19.03 -13.39
C ARG A 75 1.18 -19.78 -14.74
N GLU A 76 0.02 -20.21 -15.24
CA GLU A 76 -0.17 -20.98 -16.47
C GLU A 76 -0.52 -20.08 -17.66
#